data_AF-A0A1E1M4F3-F1
#
_entry.id   AF-A0A1E1M4F3-F1
#
_cell.length_a   1.000
_cell.length_b   1.000
_cell.length_c   1.000
_cell.angle_alpha   90.00
_cell.angle_beta   90.00
_cell.angle_gamma   90.00
#
_symmetry.space_group_name_H-M   'P 1'
#
loop_
_entity.id
_entity.type
_entity.pdbx_description
1 polymer ?
#
loop_
_entity_poly.entity_id
_entity_poly.type
_entity_poly.pdbx_seq_one_letter_code
_entity_poly.pdbx_strand_id
1 'polypeptide(L)'
;MAYGTTTTMSRSPSSPGLLPLPGSPGSSWAVYKARLGTIFQGADTSVLIAFWLFGLINNVSYVIILSAALDLVGPSVPKGVVLLADVLPSFLTKLIAPYFIHHIPYSFRIIAMCSLSALGMFLIALTPSVLTGGSISIKLFGVGMASLSSGVGELSMLGLTHYYGPFSLAAWGSGTGGAGLIGAGLYVLLTSTIGLSVRNSLLACAFLPFIMPLAFFLILPQAPLRHASNENYTSIPRNSIDDSDITSLPTSSAAEALLAPGPSSVSEAYTSHSRPASPLSHSYPKGSKTTFHQNLARTRALFIPYMAPLLLVYIAEYSINQGVSPTLLFPLPSTPFSAYRSFYPLYAFLYQLGVFISRSSTPFIRIHNLYLPSFLQCLNLALLSLHSVYFFIPSVWVMFAVMFWEGLLGGAVYVNTFAEIMESVPPKEREFSLGATSVSDSAGICIASLIGMVIEGRLCDANVARGRPWCRDLDS
;
A
#
# COMPACT_ATOMS: atom_id res chain seq x y z
N MET A 1 -17.28 -65.91 -14.24
CA MET A 1 -18.18 -64.82 -14.72
C MET A 1 -18.76 -64.17 -13.48
N ALA A 2 -18.54 -62.91 -13.12
CA ALA A 2 -18.06 -61.73 -13.83
C ALA A 2 -17.11 -60.92 -12.93
N TYR A 3 -16.04 -60.37 -13.50
CA TYR A 3 -15.17 -59.38 -12.85
C TYR A 3 -15.72 -57.98 -13.18
N GLY A 4 -16.06 -57.21 -12.15
CA GLY A 4 -16.39 -55.79 -12.25
C GLY A 4 -15.11 -54.95 -12.19
N THR A 5 -14.82 -54.22 -13.25
CA THR A 5 -13.77 -53.21 -13.37
C THR A 5 -14.10 -51.97 -12.55
N THR A 6 -13.26 -51.63 -11.57
CA THR A 6 -13.29 -50.33 -10.88
C THR A 6 -12.13 -49.48 -11.40
N THR A 7 -12.44 -48.58 -12.32
CA THR A 7 -11.52 -47.57 -12.86
C THR A 7 -11.27 -46.50 -11.81
N THR A 8 -10.09 -46.46 -11.19
CA THR A 8 -9.66 -45.34 -10.34
C THR A 8 -9.19 -44.19 -11.23
N MET A 9 -10.03 -43.16 -11.38
CA MET A 9 -9.63 -41.89 -12.00
C MET A 9 -8.53 -41.22 -11.17
N SER A 10 -7.36 -41.03 -11.76
CA SER A 10 -6.30 -40.18 -11.21
C SER A 10 -6.78 -38.73 -11.18
N ARG A 11 -6.94 -38.15 -9.98
CA ARG A 11 -7.11 -36.70 -9.82
C ARG A 11 -5.76 -36.01 -10.04
N SER A 12 -5.71 -35.07 -10.98
CA SER A 12 -4.59 -34.13 -11.14
C SER A 12 -4.29 -33.40 -9.83
N PRO A 13 -3.01 -33.06 -9.55
CA PRO A 13 -2.65 -32.26 -8.40
C PRO A 13 -3.21 -30.84 -8.57
N SER A 14 -4.22 -30.51 -7.77
CA SER A 14 -4.75 -29.14 -7.65
C SER A 14 -3.64 -28.19 -7.20
N SER A 15 -3.47 -27.07 -7.91
CA SER A 15 -2.46 -26.04 -7.64
C SER A 15 -2.33 -25.70 -6.15
N PRO A 16 -1.09 -25.57 -5.62
CA PRO A 16 -0.87 -25.08 -4.27
C PRO A 16 -1.29 -23.60 -4.20
N GLY A 17 -2.13 -23.24 -3.23
CA GLY A 17 -2.42 -21.83 -2.89
C GLY A 17 -3.86 -21.34 -3.10
N LEU A 18 -4.66 -21.92 -4.01
CA LEU A 18 -6.06 -21.48 -4.16
C LEU A 18 -6.98 -22.07 -3.09
N LEU A 19 -7.80 -21.23 -2.47
CA LEU A 19 -8.91 -21.68 -1.62
C LEU A 19 -9.89 -22.53 -2.45
N PRO A 20 -10.50 -23.58 -1.88
CA PRO A 20 -11.53 -24.34 -2.57
C PRO A 20 -12.63 -23.41 -3.09
N LEU A 21 -13.25 -23.72 -4.24
CA LEU A 21 -14.45 -23.01 -4.66
C LEU A 21 -15.61 -23.36 -3.71
N PRO A 22 -16.40 -22.36 -3.25
CA PRO A 22 -17.57 -22.62 -2.40
C PRO A 22 -18.52 -23.60 -3.09
N GLY A 23 -18.90 -24.69 -2.40
CA GLY A 23 -19.85 -25.68 -2.93
C GLY A 23 -19.23 -26.80 -3.78
N SER A 24 -17.90 -26.90 -3.87
CA SER A 24 -17.26 -28.04 -4.52
C SER A 24 -17.35 -29.32 -3.65
N PRO A 25 -17.39 -30.53 -4.25
CA PRO A 25 -17.56 -31.79 -3.49
C PRO A 25 -16.43 -32.13 -2.48
N GLY A 26 -15.38 -31.30 -2.41
CA GLY A 26 -14.27 -31.39 -1.46
C GLY A 26 -14.10 -30.14 -0.58
N SER A 27 -15.00 -29.16 -0.64
CA SER A 27 -14.96 -27.97 0.22
C SER A 27 -15.51 -28.32 1.61
N SER A 28 -14.63 -28.59 2.57
CA SER A 28 -14.99 -28.64 3.98
C SER A 28 -14.32 -27.49 4.73
N TRP A 29 -14.92 -27.06 5.84
CA TRP A 29 -14.32 -26.03 6.70
C TRP A 29 -12.92 -26.44 7.20
N ALA A 30 -12.70 -27.74 7.42
CA ALA A 30 -11.40 -28.28 7.79
C ALA A 30 -10.36 -28.10 6.66
N VAL A 31 -10.75 -28.30 5.40
CA VAL A 31 -9.88 -28.06 4.23
C VAL A 31 -9.61 -26.57 4.04
N TYR A 32 -10.61 -25.71 4.22
CA TYR A 32 -10.40 -24.25 4.21
C TYR A 32 -9.43 -23.82 5.31
N LYS A 33 -9.65 -24.27 6.55
CA LYS A 33 -8.77 -23.94 7.69
C LYS A 33 -7.35 -24.49 7.48
N ALA A 34 -7.22 -25.71 6.95
CA ALA A 34 -5.92 -26.29 6.63
C ALA A 34 -5.20 -25.52 5.52
N ARG A 35 -5.91 -25.13 4.44
CA ARG A 35 -5.32 -24.35 3.34
C ARG A 35 -4.98 -22.91 3.75
N LEU A 36 -5.83 -22.27 4.54
CA LEU A 36 -5.51 -21.00 5.21
C LEU A 36 -4.28 -21.15 6.11
N GLY A 37 -4.22 -22.21 6.91
CA GLY A 37 -3.06 -22.55 7.72
C GLY A 37 -1.78 -22.69 6.90
N THR A 38 -1.83 -23.35 5.73
CA THR A 38 -0.67 -23.47 4.82
C THR A 38 -0.28 -22.16 4.16
N ILE A 39 -1.22 -21.25 3.89
CA ILE A 39 -0.91 -19.91 3.35
C ILE A 39 -0.12 -19.09 4.37
N PHE A 40 -0.38 -19.26 5.67
CA PHE A 40 0.35 -18.57 6.75
C PHE A 40 1.50 -19.41 7.35
N GLN A 41 1.84 -20.58 6.78
CA GLN A 41 2.99 -21.36 7.23
C GLN A 41 4.28 -20.59 6.97
N GLY A 42 4.97 -20.18 8.05
CA GLY A 42 6.19 -19.37 7.99
C GLY A 42 5.97 -17.86 8.18
N ALA A 43 4.73 -17.40 8.37
CA ALA A 43 4.47 -16.01 8.73
C ALA A 43 4.69 -15.80 10.24
N ASP A 44 5.66 -14.96 10.60
CA ASP A 44 5.87 -14.56 11.99
C ASP A 44 4.77 -13.57 12.39
N THR A 45 3.95 -13.96 13.38
CA THR A 45 2.86 -13.15 13.92
C THR A 45 3.34 -11.78 14.40
N SER A 46 4.55 -11.70 14.95
CA SER A 46 5.13 -10.45 15.46
C SER A 46 5.43 -9.50 14.30
N VAL A 47 5.93 -10.03 13.18
CA VAL A 47 6.14 -9.26 11.94
C VAL A 47 4.82 -8.77 11.38
N LEU A 48 3.80 -9.65 11.30
CA LEU A 48 2.47 -9.26 10.81
C LEU A 48 1.87 -8.13 11.65
N ILE A 49 1.89 -8.25 12.98
CA ILE A 49 1.36 -7.22 13.89
C ILE A 49 2.15 -5.92 13.75
N ALA A 50 3.49 -5.98 13.76
CA ALA A 50 4.32 -4.78 13.66
C ALA A 50 4.08 -4.03 12.34
N PHE A 51 4.10 -4.72 11.19
CA PHE A 51 3.87 -4.08 9.89
C PHE A 51 2.44 -3.59 9.70
N TRP A 52 1.46 -4.29 10.26
CA TRP A 52 0.08 -3.80 10.26
C TRP A 52 -0.06 -2.51 11.08
N LEU A 53 0.55 -2.44 12.27
CA LEU A 53 0.59 -1.23 13.09
C LEU A 53 1.37 -0.10 12.40
N PHE A 54 2.50 -0.40 11.74
CA PHE A 54 3.22 0.60 10.96
C PHE A 54 2.34 1.18 9.86
N GLY A 55 1.67 0.32 9.07
CA GLY A 55 0.80 0.76 7.99
C GLY A 55 -0.36 1.61 8.50
N LEU A 56 -0.98 1.17 9.60
CA LEU A 56 -2.06 1.87 10.26
C LEU A 56 -1.63 3.27 10.73
N ILE A 57 -0.61 3.33 11.59
CA ILE A 57 -0.22 4.56 12.27
C ILE A 57 0.41 5.58 11.31
N ASN A 58 1.13 5.12 10.28
CA ASN A 58 1.69 6.01 9.26
C ASN A 58 0.60 6.80 8.50
N ASN A 59 -0.59 6.20 8.33
CA ASN A 59 -1.66 6.76 7.50
C ASN A 59 -2.84 7.30 8.32
N VAL A 60 -3.00 6.91 9.59
CA VAL A 60 -4.17 7.31 10.39
C VAL A 60 -4.21 8.82 10.63
N SER A 61 -3.06 9.47 10.84
CA SER A 61 -2.97 10.91 11.06
C SER A 61 -3.48 11.70 9.85
N TYR A 62 -3.12 11.26 8.64
CA TYR A 62 -3.61 11.83 7.38
C TYR A 62 -5.14 11.76 7.29
N VAL A 63 -5.72 10.59 7.58
CA VAL A 63 -7.18 10.38 7.53
C VAL A 63 -7.90 11.24 8.57
N ILE A 64 -7.35 11.35 9.79
CA ILE A 64 -7.93 12.17 10.86
C ILE A 64 -7.88 13.66 10.49
N ILE A 65 -6.76 14.14 9.95
CA ILE A 65 -6.60 15.53 9.50
C ILE A 65 -7.62 15.86 8.40
N LEU A 66 -7.77 14.99 7.39
CA LEU A 66 -8.76 15.18 6.34
C LEU A 66 -10.20 15.14 6.86
N SER A 67 -10.50 14.25 7.82
CA SER A 67 -11.81 14.17 8.46
C SER A 67 -12.13 15.44 9.26
N ALA A 68 -11.11 16.05 9.87
CA ALA A 68 -11.21 17.31 10.60
C ALA A 68 -11.04 18.55 9.72
N ALA A 69 -10.79 18.41 8.41
CA ALA A 69 -10.36 19.53 7.55
C ALA A 69 -11.37 20.69 7.56
N LEU A 70 -12.68 20.39 7.47
CA LEU A 70 -13.74 21.41 7.55
C LEU A 70 -13.71 22.15 8.88
N ASP A 71 -13.52 21.43 9.99
CA ASP A 71 -13.42 22.01 11.33
C ASP A 71 -12.13 22.81 11.54
N LEU A 72 -11.07 22.48 10.78
CA LEU A 72 -9.75 23.09 10.89
C LEU A 72 -9.61 24.41 10.14
N VAL A 73 -10.05 24.46 8.88
CA VAL A 73 -9.86 25.61 7.98
C VAL A 73 -11.15 26.34 7.61
N GLY A 74 -12.31 25.76 7.92
CA GLY A 74 -13.63 26.32 7.58
C GLY A 74 -14.08 26.04 6.14
N PRO A 75 -15.35 26.35 5.82
CA PRO A 75 -15.95 26.03 4.51
C PRO A 75 -15.46 26.93 3.37
N SER A 76 -14.82 28.07 3.67
CA SER A 76 -14.32 29.03 2.68
C SER A 76 -13.03 28.60 1.99
N VAL A 77 -12.31 27.62 2.54
CA VAL A 77 -11.07 27.10 1.97
C VAL A 77 -11.39 25.86 1.14
N PRO A 78 -11.02 25.80 -0.16
CA PRO A 78 -11.24 24.63 -0.99
C PRO A 78 -10.57 23.38 -0.39
N LYS A 79 -11.28 22.26 -0.32
CA LYS A 79 -10.77 20.99 0.24
C LYS A 79 -9.48 20.53 -0.44
N GLY A 80 -9.37 20.78 -1.75
CA GLY A 80 -8.16 20.51 -2.51
C GLY A 80 -6.91 21.22 -1.98
N VAL A 81 -7.03 22.38 -1.33
CA VAL A 81 -5.88 23.12 -0.76
C VAL A 81 -5.37 22.40 0.49
N VAL A 82 -6.28 21.94 1.34
CA VAL A 82 -5.91 21.15 2.53
C VAL A 82 -5.26 19.85 2.10
N LEU A 83 -5.84 19.16 1.11
CA LEU A 83 -5.27 17.93 0.54
C LEU A 83 -3.89 18.16 -0.07
N LEU A 84 -3.71 19.26 -0.82
CA LEU A 84 -2.41 19.59 -1.40
C LEU A 84 -1.36 19.84 -0.31
N ALA A 85 -1.72 20.56 0.76
CA ALA A 85 -0.84 20.78 1.91
C ALA A 85 -0.50 19.47 2.65
N ASP A 86 -1.43 18.51 2.65
CA ASP A 86 -1.31 17.21 3.30
C ASP A 86 -0.55 16.15 2.46
N VAL A 87 -0.27 16.44 1.19
CA VAL A 87 0.37 15.47 0.27
C VAL A 87 1.70 16.01 -0.28
N LEU A 88 1.80 17.31 -0.56
CA LEU A 88 2.97 17.89 -1.20
C LEU A 88 4.27 17.66 -0.42
N PRO A 89 4.33 17.82 0.92
CA PRO A 89 5.54 17.50 1.68
C PRO A 89 5.93 16.02 1.60
N SER A 90 4.96 15.10 1.67
CA SER A 90 5.20 13.67 1.46
C SER A 90 5.75 13.39 0.07
N PHE A 91 5.16 13.97 -0.99
CA PHE A 91 5.62 13.84 -2.37
C PHE A 91 7.07 14.30 -2.54
N LEU A 92 7.41 15.50 -2.03
CA LEU A 92 8.78 16.03 -2.10
C LEU A 92 9.76 15.13 -1.35
N THR A 93 9.33 14.58 -0.22
CA THR A 93 10.13 13.63 0.56
C THR A 93 10.39 12.35 -0.22
N LYS A 94 9.36 11.77 -0.82
CA LYS A 94 9.50 10.57 -1.67
C LYS A 94 10.39 10.84 -2.88
N LEU A 95 10.35 12.05 -3.44
CA LEU A 95 11.17 12.42 -4.57
C LEU A 95 12.67 12.53 -4.21
N ILE A 96 13.00 13.04 -3.02
CA ILE A 96 14.39 13.39 -2.66
C ILE A 96 15.03 12.34 -1.73
N ALA A 97 14.26 11.78 -0.78
CA ALA A 97 14.81 10.93 0.27
C ALA A 97 15.42 9.61 -0.22
N PRO A 98 14.92 8.88 -1.25
CA PRO A 98 15.53 7.64 -1.70
C PRO A 98 17.03 7.74 -2.05
N TYR A 99 17.50 8.93 -2.42
CA TYR A 99 18.90 9.17 -2.78
C TYR A 99 19.87 9.19 -1.58
N PHE A 100 19.39 9.40 -0.35
CA PHE A 100 20.25 9.49 0.84
C PHE A 100 19.72 8.71 2.05
N ILE A 101 18.45 8.31 2.05
CA ILE A 101 17.78 7.71 3.21
C ILE A 101 18.47 6.43 3.67
N HIS A 102 19.07 5.68 2.75
CA HIS A 102 19.85 4.46 3.03
C HIS A 102 21.05 4.68 3.96
N HIS A 103 21.56 5.91 4.10
CA HIS A 103 22.62 6.24 5.05
C HIS A 103 22.12 6.40 6.50
N ILE A 104 20.82 6.56 6.70
CA ILE A 104 20.21 6.79 8.01
C ILE A 104 19.70 5.45 8.55
N PRO A 105 20.06 5.03 9.78
CA PRO A 105 19.56 3.79 10.35
C PRO A 105 18.05 3.85 10.65
N TYR A 106 17.35 2.73 10.47
CA TYR A 106 15.89 2.66 10.63
C TYR A 106 15.38 3.09 12.01
N SER A 107 16.10 2.78 13.08
CA SER A 107 15.75 3.20 14.44
C SER A 107 15.68 4.72 14.58
N PHE A 108 16.57 5.47 13.93
CA PHE A 108 16.52 6.93 13.92
C PHE A 108 15.34 7.44 13.07
N ARG A 109 15.11 6.84 11.89
CA ARG A 109 13.98 7.20 11.01
C ARG A 109 12.65 7.11 11.76
N ILE A 110 12.41 6.01 12.48
CA ILE A 110 11.18 5.78 13.26
C ILE A 110 10.96 6.84 14.35
N ILE A 111 12.01 7.18 15.11
CA ILE A 111 11.91 8.19 16.16
C ILE A 111 11.62 9.56 15.54
N ALA A 112 12.35 9.94 14.49
CA ALA A 112 12.15 11.20 13.79
C ALA A 112 10.73 11.34 13.24
N MET A 113 10.19 10.27 12.64
CA MET A 113 8.82 10.23 12.13
C MET A 113 7.79 10.39 13.26
N CYS A 114 7.95 9.66 14.36
CA CYS A 114 7.08 9.79 15.53
C CYS A 114 7.06 11.22 16.07
N SER A 115 8.24 11.81 16.28
CA SER A 115 8.38 13.18 16.77
C SER A 115 7.74 14.19 15.83
N LEU A 116 7.96 14.04 14.53
CA LEU A 116 7.45 14.96 13.52
C LEU A 116 5.92 14.88 13.38
N SER A 117 5.36 13.65 13.38
CA SER A 117 3.91 13.44 13.32
C SER A 117 3.21 13.94 14.59
N ALA A 118 3.75 13.60 15.77
CA ALA A 118 3.20 14.06 17.04
C ALA A 118 3.26 15.60 17.15
N LEU A 119 4.39 16.20 16.80
CA LEU A 119 4.55 17.66 16.82
C LEU A 119 3.59 18.36 15.84
N GLY A 120 3.41 17.80 14.64
CA GLY A 120 2.41 18.29 13.67
C GLY A 120 0.99 18.25 14.24
N MET A 121 0.58 17.12 14.82
CA MET A 121 -0.75 16.95 15.43
C MET A 121 -0.96 17.86 16.66
N PHE A 122 0.05 18.00 17.52
CA PHE A 122 -0.01 18.93 18.66
C PHE A 122 -0.11 20.37 18.18
N LEU A 123 0.63 20.76 17.14
CA LEU A 123 0.56 22.11 16.59
C LEU A 123 -0.84 22.42 16.04
N ILE A 124 -1.46 21.49 15.31
CA ILE A 124 -2.83 21.63 14.81
C ILE A 124 -3.82 21.77 15.97
N ALA A 125 -3.71 20.91 16.99
CA ALA A 125 -4.67 20.85 18.09
C ALA A 125 -4.55 22.03 19.07
N LEU A 126 -3.33 22.54 19.30
CA LEU A 126 -3.08 23.67 20.21
C LEU A 126 -3.32 25.03 19.55
N THR A 127 -3.27 25.10 18.22
CA THR A 127 -3.58 26.33 17.50
C THR A 127 -5.08 26.64 17.60
N PRO A 128 -5.47 27.84 18.06
CA PRO A 128 -6.88 28.23 18.15
C PRO A 128 -7.65 28.06 16.83
N SER A 129 -8.97 27.93 16.94
CA SER A 129 -9.82 27.82 15.74
C SER A 129 -9.70 29.07 14.86
N VAL A 130 -9.87 28.91 13.54
CA VAL A 130 -9.80 30.04 12.59
C VAL A 130 -10.88 31.07 12.89
N LEU A 131 -12.03 30.61 13.39
CA LEU A 131 -13.16 31.43 13.85
C LEU A 131 -12.83 32.28 15.08
N THR A 132 -11.82 31.90 15.86
CA THR A 132 -11.34 32.62 17.07
C THR A 132 -10.03 33.37 16.84
N GLY A 133 -9.62 33.60 15.59
CA GLY A 133 -8.41 34.33 15.23
C GLY A 133 -7.13 33.49 15.12
N GLY A 134 -7.24 32.16 15.03
CA GLY A 134 -6.10 31.28 14.79
C GLY A 134 -5.56 31.39 13.36
N SER A 135 -4.23 31.35 13.20
CA SER A 135 -3.59 31.41 11.88
C SER A 135 -3.76 30.10 11.11
N ILE A 136 -4.43 30.17 9.96
CA ILE A 136 -4.57 29.06 9.00
C ILE A 136 -3.19 28.50 8.62
N SER A 137 -2.20 29.38 8.45
CA SER A 137 -0.84 29.00 8.05
C SER A 137 -0.15 28.09 9.07
N ILE A 138 -0.39 28.29 10.37
CA ILE A 138 0.20 27.45 11.43
C ILE A 138 -0.42 26.06 11.41
N LYS A 139 -1.75 25.97 11.21
CA LYS A 139 -2.43 24.68 11.05
C LYS A 139 -1.94 23.94 9.82
N LEU A 140 -1.84 24.62 8.67
CA LEU A 140 -1.32 24.03 7.43
C LEU A 140 0.15 23.62 7.57
N PHE A 141 0.95 24.35 8.34
CA PHE A 141 2.33 23.94 8.65
C PHE A 141 2.35 22.64 9.47
N GLY A 142 1.49 22.53 10.49
CA GLY A 142 1.34 21.28 11.26
C GLY A 142 0.89 20.09 10.41
N VAL A 143 -0.05 20.33 9.48
CA VAL A 143 -0.46 19.34 8.47
C VAL A 143 0.75 18.93 7.61
N GLY A 144 1.53 19.90 7.14
CA GLY A 144 2.72 19.62 6.34
C GLY A 144 3.80 18.84 7.09
N MET A 145 3.96 19.03 8.40
CA MET A 145 4.85 18.22 9.24
C MET A 145 4.36 16.77 9.33
N ALA A 146 3.06 16.57 9.55
CA ALA A 146 2.47 15.22 9.56
C ALA A 146 2.63 14.52 8.20
N SER A 147 2.46 15.26 7.10
CA SER A 147 2.70 14.80 5.73
C SER A 147 4.15 14.41 5.45
N LEU A 148 5.11 15.25 5.88
CA LEU A 148 6.54 14.93 5.78
C LEU A 148 6.86 13.63 6.56
N SER A 149 6.27 13.45 7.73
CA SER A 149 6.43 12.21 8.53
C SER A 149 5.90 10.97 7.80
N SER A 150 4.70 11.04 7.23
CA SER A 150 4.09 9.91 6.51
C SER A 150 4.89 9.52 5.26
N GLY A 151 5.48 10.51 4.57
CA GLY A 151 6.37 10.28 3.42
C GLY A 151 7.67 9.56 3.80
N VAL A 152 8.37 10.02 4.86
CA VAL A 152 9.56 9.31 5.38
C VAL A 152 9.19 7.90 5.84
N GLY A 153 8.00 7.75 6.44
CA GLY A 153 7.55 6.48 6.99
C GLY A 153 7.21 5.44 5.96
N GLU A 154 6.49 5.82 4.90
CA GLU A 154 6.21 4.89 3.82
C GLU A 154 7.48 4.39 3.15
N LEU A 155 8.43 5.28 2.85
CA LEU A 155 9.73 4.86 2.31
C LEU A 155 10.47 3.89 3.23
N SER A 156 10.48 4.19 4.53
CA SER A 156 11.18 3.38 5.51
C SER A 156 10.53 2.02 5.69
N MET A 157 9.19 1.96 5.76
CA MET A 157 8.46 0.72 6.03
C MET A 157 8.40 -0.17 4.80
N LEU A 158 8.19 0.40 3.60
CA LEU A 158 8.33 -0.35 2.35
C LEU A 158 9.76 -0.87 2.20
N GLY A 159 10.77 -0.06 2.51
CA GLY A 159 12.17 -0.52 2.55
C GLY A 159 12.39 -1.68 3.52
N LEU A 160 11.78 -1.61 4.71
CA LEU A 160 11.83 -2.70 5.71
C LEU A 160 11.25 -4.01 5.17
N THR A 161 10.20 -3.97 4.34
CA THR A 161 9.55 -5.20 3.83
C THR A 161 10.53 -6.11 3.09
N HIS A 162 11.60 -5.53 2.52
CA HIS A 162 12.68 -6.28 1.90
C HIS A 162 13.27 -7.36 2.83
N TYR A 163 13.45 -7.05 4.11
CA TYR A 163 14.10 -7.92 5.11
C TYR A 163 13.14 -8.92 5.76
N TYR A 164 11.83 -8.69 5.68
CA TYR A 164 10.80 -9.46 6.38
C TYR A 164 9.86 -10.23 5.44
N GLY A 165 10.09 -10.16 4.13
CA GLY A 165 9.42 -10.99 3.13
C GLY A 165 8.00 -10.53 2.77
N PRO A 166 7.30 -11.28 1.90
CA PRO A 166 6.05 -10.83 1.26
C PRO A 166 4.88 -10.63 2.24
N PHE A 167 4.84 -11.38 3.35
CA PHE A 167 3.81 -11.20 4.37
C PHE A 167 3.90 -9.86 5.09
N SER A 168 5.10 -9.29 5.21
CA SER A 168 5.29 -7.96 5.78
C SER A 168 4.69 -6.87 4.89
N LEU A 169 4.81 -7.00 3.56
CA LEU A 169 4.17 -6.10 2.60
C LEU A 169 2.64 -6.24 2.64
N ALA A 170 2.12 -7.46 2.72
CA ALA A 170 0.68 -7.68 2.85
C ALA A 170 0.13 -7.08 4.15
N ALA A 171 0.82 -7.24 5.27
CA ALA A 171 0.45 -6.65 6.56
C ALA A 171 0.50 -5.12 6.52
N TRP A 172 1.57 -4.54 5.96
CA TRP A 172 1.69 -3.10 5.72
C TRP A 172 0.52 -2.58 4.86
N GLY A 173 0.30 -3.20 3.69
CA GLY A 173 -0.79 -2.87 2.80
C GLY A 173 -2.15 -2.92 3.49
N SER A 174 -2.43 -4.01 4.22
CA SER A 174 -3.66 -4.13 5.01
C SER A 174 -3.80 -3.03 6.07
N GLY A 175 -2.72 -2.73 6.82
CA GLY A 175 -2.70 -1.67 7.83
C GLY A 175 -2.99 -0.29 7.23
N THR A 176 -2.38 0.04 6.09
CA THR A 176 -2.65 1.30 5.38
C THR A 176 -4.10 1.42 4.92
N GLY A 177 -4.73 0.34 4.44
CA GLY A 177 -6.17 0.34 4.13
C GLY A 177 -7.05 0.46 5.38
N GLY A 178 -6.63 -0.19 6.48
CA GLY A 178 -7.30 -0.11 7.78
C GLY A 178 -7.28 1.30 8.38
N ALA A 179 -6.25 2.10 8.09
CA ALA A 179 -6.16 3.49 8.53
C ALA A 179 -7.32 4.36 8.04
N GLY A 180 -7.84 4.11 6.84
CA GLY A 180 -9.02 4.79 6.33
C GLY A 180 -10.25 4.57 7.20
N LEU A 181 -10.53 3.30 7.52
CA LEU A 181 -11.70 2.89 8.31
C LEU A 181 -11.54 3.28 9.78
N ILE A 182 -10.39 2.96 10.38
CA ILE A 182 -10.11 3.20 11.79
C ILE A 182 -9.94 4.69 12.06
N GLY A 183 -9.26 5.45 11.19
CA GLY A 183 -9.05 6.88 11.38
C GLY A 183 -10.34 7.68 11.34
N ALA A 184 -11.17 7.46 10.32
CA ALA A 184 -12.48 8.11 10.20
C ALA A 184 -13.42 7.67 11.34
N GLY A 185 -13.47 6.36 11.63
CA GLY A 185 -14.28 5.82 12.72
C GLY A 185 -13.87 6.36 14.09
N LEU A 186 -12.56 6.48 14.35
CA LEU A 186 -12.03 7.03 15.60
C LEU A 186 -12.38 8.51 15.76
N TYR A 187 -12.28 9.31 14.69
CA TYR A 187 -12.66 10.73 14.75
C TYR A 187 -14.15 10.90 15.07
N VAL A 188 -15.02 10.14 14.41
CA VAL A 188 -16.47 10.16 14.66
C VAL A 188 -16.80 9.66 16.07
N LEU A 189 -16.14 8.60 16.53
CA LEU A 189 -16.31 8.08 17.90
C LEU A 189 -15.99 9.16 18.93
N LEU A 190 -14.83 9.82 18.80
CA LEU A 190 -14.38 10.84 19.75
C LEU A 190 -15.30 12.07 19.74
N THR A 191 -15.70 12.55 18.56
CA THR A 191 -16.49 13.79 18.41
C THR A 191 -17.99 13.58 18.62
N SER A 192 -18.58 12.54 18.02
CA SER A 192 -20.04 12.36 17.97
C SER A 192 -20.57 11.41 19.05
N THR A 193 -19.81 10.37 19.42
CA THR A 193 -20.28 9.38 20.41
C THR A 193 -19.85 9.75 21.82
N ILE A 194 -18.57 10.12 22.00
CA ILE A 194 -18.00 10.52 23.30
C ILE A 194 -18.27 12.00 23.58
N GLY A 195 -18.47 12.83 22.54
CA GLY A 195 -18.76 14.25 22.68
C GLY A 195 -17.53 15.10 23.01
N LEU A 196 -16.32 14.62 22.70
CA LEU A 196 -15.10 15.42 22.88
C LEU A 196 -15.08 16.57 21.86
N SER A 197 -14.55 17.72 22.27
CA SER A 197 -14.28 18.81 21.34
C SER A 197 -13.27 18.35 20.27
N VAL A 198 -13.31 18.96 19.08
CA VAL A 198 -12.36 18.69 17.99
C VAL A 198 -10.92 18.82 18.48
N ARG A 199 -10.62 19.86 19.28
CA ARG A 199 -9.32 20.06 19.91
C ARG A 199 -8.89 18.87 20.77
N ASN A 200 -9.75 18.42 21.68
CA ASN A 200 -9.42 17.31 22.59
C ASN A 200 -9.29 15.98 21.84
N SER A 201 -10.10 15.80 20.80
CA SER A 201 -10.03 14.63 19.90
C SER A 201 -8.68 14.59 19.18
N LEU A 202 -8.24 15.72 18.61
CA LEU A 202 -6.93 15.80 17.94
C LEU A 202 -5.76 15.65 18.92
N LEU A 203 -5.88 16.17 20.15
CA LEU A 203 -4.89 15.94 21.21
C LEU A 203 -4.78 14.47 21.59
N ALA A 204 -5.90 13.75 21.71
CA ALA A 204 -5.89 12.31 21.95
C ALA A 204 -5.21 11.55 20.80
N CYS A 205 -5.54 11.91 19.56
CA CYS A 205 -4.94 11.31 18.36
C CYS A 205 -3.44 11.64 18.20
N ALA A 206 -2.95 12.73 18.79
CA ALA A 206 -1.52 13.09 18.78
C ALA A 206 -0.62 12.07 19.51
N PHE A 207 -1.21 11.17 20.32
CA PHE A 207 -0.48 10.07 20.95
C PHE A 207 -0.37 8.80 20.09
N LEU A 208 -1.16 8.68 19.01
CA LEU A 208 -1.11 7.52 18.13
C LEU A 208 0.28 7.28 17.50
N PRO A 209 1.05 8.30 17.08
CA PRO A 209 2.39 8.11 16.51
C PRO A 209 3.36 7.35 17.42
N PHE A 210 3.18 7.38 18.75
CA PHE A 210 4.03 6.65 19.70
C PHE A 210 3.87 5.13 19.64
N ILE A 211 2.80 4.64 19.02
CA ILE A 211 2.61 3.20 18.76
C ILE A 211 3.68 2.71 17.77
N MET A 212 4.17 3.56 16.87
CA MET A 212 5.16 3.20 15.87
C MET A 212 6.53 2.80 16.45
N PRO A 213 7.19 3.60 17.32
CA PRO A 213 8.40 3.15 17.99
C PRO A 213 8.14 1.96 18.92
N LEU A 214 6.98 1.88 19.57
CA LEU A 214 6.62 0.73 20.40
C LEU A 214 6.60 -0.57 19.58
N ALA A 215 5.95 -0.55 18.42
CA ALA A 215 5.90 -1.69 17.51
C ALA A 215 7.30 -2.03 16.95
N PHE A 216 8.12 -1.04 16.64
CA PHE A 216 9.48 -1.27 16.12
C PHE A 216 10.43 -1.87 17.15
N PHE A 217 10.46 -1.34 18.37
CA PHE A 217 11.43 -1.77 19.38
C PHE A 217 10.97 -2.99 20.20
N LEU A 218 9.65 -3.18 20.40
CA LEU A 218 9.13 -4.25 21.26
C LEU A 218 8.51 -5.41 20.50
N ILE A 219 7.87 -5.17 19.34
CA ILE A 219 7.12 -6.21 18.62
C ILE A 219 7.95 -6.78 17.47
N LEU A 220 8.59 -5.92 16.67
CA LEU A 220 9.32 -6.36 15.48
C LEU A 220 10.60 -7.13 15.86
N PRO A 221 10.77 -8.39 15.41
CA PRO A 221 11.99 -9.16 15.67
C PRO A 221 13.20 -8.52 15.00
N GLN A 222 14.18 -8.04 15.77
CA GLN A 222 15.34 -7.31 15.24
C GLN A 222 16.42 -8.21 14.60
N ALA A 223 16.28 -9.53 14.67
CA ALA A 223 17.27 -10.48 14.18
C ALA A 223 17.54 -10.34 12.65
N PRO A 224 16.54 -10.26 11.76
CA PRO A 224 16.78 -10.13 10.32
C PRO A 224 17.54 -8.84 9.95
N LEU A 225 17.21 -7.72 10.61
CA LEU A 225 17.91 -6.44 10.43
C LEU A 225 19.38 -6.51 10.86
N ARG A 226 19.66 -7.19 11.99
CA ARG A 226 21.05 -7.38 12.48
C ARG A 226 21.87 -8.29 11.56
N HIS A 227 21.27 -9.34 11.01
CA HIS A 227 21.94 -10.24 10.07
C HIS A 227 22.28 -9.53 8.76
N ALA A 228 21.36 -8.74 8.20
CA ALA A 228 21.63 -7.93 7.01
C ALA A 228 22.73 -6.87 7.24
N SER A 229 22.79 -6.28 8.43
CA SER A 229 23.90 -5.39 8.80
C SER A 229 25.24 -6.13 8.93
N ASN A 230 25.20 -7.44 9.24
CA ASN A 230 26.36 -8.31 9.47
C ASN A 230 26.77 -9.14 8.24
N GLU A 231 26.01 -9.19 7.14
CA GLU A 231 26.43 -9.84 5.88
C GLU A 231 27.68 -9.20 5.25
N ASN A 232 28.18 -8.11 5.81
CA ASN A 232 29.53 -7.59 5.56
C ASN A 232 30.65 -8.32 6.31
N TYR A 233 30.38 -9.36 7.12
CA TYR A 233 31.39 -10.09 7.85
C TYR A 233 31.00 -11.55 8.14
N THR A 234 31.46 -12.46 7.29
CA THR A 234 31.91 -13.81 7.69
C THR A 234 32.75 -14.39 6.55
N SER A 235 34.08 -14.20 6.61
CA SER A 235 34.99 -15.06 5.87
C SER A 235 35.00 -16.42 6.56
N ILE A 236 34.38 -17.42 5.94
CA ILE A 236 34.61 -18.83 6.30
C ILE A 236 36.12 -19.07 6.11
N PRO A 237 36.88 -19.58 7.10
CA PRO A 237 38.26 -19.95 6.89
C PRO A 237 38.27 -21.14 5.92
N ARG A 238 38.51 -20.87 4.64
CA ARG A 238 38.92 -21.91 3.72
C ARG A 238 40.37 -22.18 4.06
N ASN A 239 40.60 -23.20 4.89
CA ASN A 239 41.92 -23.83 4.96
C ASN A 239 42.34 -24.11 3.51
N SER A 240 43.37 -23.42 3.07
CA SER A 240 44.04 -23.65 1.80
C SER A 240 44.65 -25.04 1.88
N ILE A 241 43.93 -26.04 1.40
CA ILE A 241 44.55 -27.28 0.93
C ILE A 241 45.11 -26.91 -0.44
N ASP A 242 46.43 -26.95 -0.55
CA ASP A 242 47.19 -26.74 -1.79
C ASP A 242 46.57 -27.54 -2.94
N ASP A 243 46.17 -26.83 -4.00
CA ASP A 243 45.85 -27.41 -5.31
C ASP A 243 47.15 -27.70 -6.07
N SER A 244 47.96 -28.61 -5.53
CA SER A 244 49.02 -29.28 -6.27
C SER A 244 49.05 -30.76 -5.89
N ASP A 245 48.08 -31.51 -6.41
CA ASP A 245 48.21 -32.93 -6.79
C ASP A 245 46.83 -33.56 -7.02
N ILE A 246 46.23 -33.31 -8.18
CA ILE A 246 45.25 -34.24 -8.75
C ILE A 246 45.56 -34.39 -10.25
N THR A 247 46.69 -35.02 -10.54
CA THR A 247 46.87 -35.74 -11.81
C THR A 247 46.76 -37.22 -11.49
N SER A 248 45.95 -37.94 -12.26
CA SER A 248 45.73 -39.40 -12.21
C SER A 248 44.89 -39.95 -11.05
N LEU A 249 43.58 -40.12 -11.29
CA LEU A 249 42.83 -41.24 -10.72
C LEU A 249 41.94 -41.86 -11.81
N PRO A 250 41.87 -43.21 -11.92
CA PRO A 250 41.29 -43.90 -13.07
C PRO A 250 39.76 -43.98 -13.01
N THR A 251 39.15 -43.98 -14.19
CA THR A 251 37.74 -44.27 -14.48
C THR A 251 37.36 -45.70 -14.07
N SER A 252 36.87 -45.90 -12.84
CA SER A 252 36.18 -47.15 -12.49
C SER A 252 35.19 -47.10 -11.31
N SER A 253 34.79 -45.93 -10.80
CA SER A 253 33.90 -45.86 -9.60
C SER A 253 32.62 -45.06 -9.80
N ALA A 254 32.17 -44.85 -11.04
CA ALA A 254 30.86 -44.24 -11.31
C ALA A 254 29.67 -45.24 -11.25
N ALA A 255 29.93 -46.53 -10.99
CA ALA A 255 28.91 -47.58 -11.03
C ALA A 255 28.42 -48.06 -9.65
N GLU A 256 29.10 -47.73 -8.55
CA GLU A 256 28.73 -48.21 -7.21
C GLU A 256 27.83 -47.26 -6.41
N ALA A 257 27.67 -46.00 -6.83
CA ALA A 257 26.76 -45.05 -6.17
C ALA A 257 25.28 -45.18 -6.62
N LEU A 258 24.99 -46.01 -7.63
CA LEU A 258 23.62 -46.25 -8.13
C LEU A 258 22.89 -47.41 -7.44
N LEU A 259 23.50 -48.08 -6.46
CA LEU A 259 22.96 -49.31 -5.86
C LEU A 259 22.77 -49.30 -4.33
N ALA A 260 22.76 -48.14 -3.66
CA ALA A 260 22.40 -48.07 -2.23
C ALA A 260 21.01 -47.41 -2.01
N PRO A 261 20.13 -47.95 -1.14
CA PRO A 261 18.73 -47.50 -1.03
C PRO A 261 18.53 -46.40 0.04
N GLY A 262 17.86 -45.30 -0.31
CA GLY A 262 17.41 -44.24 0.63
C GLY A 262 16.79 -43.02 -0.08
N PRO A 263 15.86 -42.25 0.55
CA PRO A 263 14.76 -41.58 -0.15
C PRO A 263 15.18 -40.24 -0.80
N SER A 264 14.96 -40.12 -2.11
CA SER A 264 15.27 -38.92 -2.89
C SER A 264 14.07 -37.99 -3.06
N SER A 265 14.22 -36.78 -2.51
CA SER A 265 13.51 -35.56 -2.91
C SER A 265 13.82 -35.23 -4.37
N VAL A 266 12.83 -35.38 -5.24
CA VAL A 266 12.90 -34.98 -6.66
C VAL A 266 12.20 -33.64 -6.81
N SER A 267 12.95 -32.56 -7.04
CA SER A 267 12.63 -31.49 -8.00
C SER A 267 13.60 -30.31 -7.86
N GLU A 268 14.82 -30.43 -8.37
CA GLU A 268 15.68 -29.28 -8.67
C GLU A 268 16.66 -29.66 -9.80
N ALA A 269 16.11 -29.85 -11.01
CA ALA A 269 16.92 -30.19 -12.19
C ALA A 269 16.36 -29.64 -13.52
N TYR A 270 15.60 -28.54 -13.48
CA TYR A 270 15.17 -27.85 -14.70
C TYR A 270 15.37 -26.34 -14.58
N THR A 271 16.62 -25.89 -14.78
CA THR A 271 16.97 -24.63 -15.47
C THR A 271 18.49 -24.44 -15.44
N SER A 272 19.23 -25.19 -16.26
CA SER A 272 20.63 -24.90 -16.56
C SER A 272 20.99 -25.29 -17.99
N HIS A 273 20.37 -24.60 -18.95
CA HIS A 273 20.84 -24.60 -20.34
C HIS A 273 20.78 -23.20 -20.97
N SER A 274 21.90 -22.47 -20.84
CA SER A 274 22.35 -21.53 -21.86
C SER A 274 23.89 -21.49 -21.86
N ARG A 275 24.45 -21.72 -23.04
CA ARG A 275 25.84 -22.03 -23.42
C ARG A 275 26.85 -20.86 -23.24
N PRO A 276 28.17 -21.12 -23.40
CA PRO A 276 29.24 -20.41 -22.70
C PRO A 276 29.82 -19.21 -23.48
N ALA A 277 30.25 -18.18 -22.75
CA ALA A 277 31.22 -17.19 -23.21
C ALA A 277 32.34 -17.05 -22.17
N SER A 278 33.55 -16.87 -22.68
CA SER A 278 34.89 -17.00 -22.11
C SER A 278 35.16 -16.27 -20.78
N PRO A 279 36.17 -16.72 -19.98
CA PRO A 279 36.50 -16.11 -18.71
C PRO A 279 37.41 -14.88 -18.92
N LEU A 280 36.85 -13.69 -18.72
CA LEU A 280 37.64 -12.50 -18.39
C LEU A 280 37.38 -12.17 -16.93
N SER A 281 38.40 -12.43 -16.12
CA SER A 281 38.51 -12.07 -14.71
C SER A 281 38.37 -10.55 -14.54
N HIS A 282 37.14 -10.07 -14.32
CA HIS A 282 36.93 -8.78 -13.69
C HIS A 282 36.73 -8.98 -12.19
N SER A 283 37.80 -8.71 -11.44
CA SER A 283 37.71 -8.34 -10.03
C SER A 283 36.71 -7.19 -9.89
N TYR A 284 35.50 -7.49 -9.43
CA TYR A 284 34.47 -6.49 -9.17
C TYR A 284 34.87 -5.68 -7.93
N PRO A 285 34.94 -4.34 -8.00
CA PRO A 285 35.25 -3.54 -6.83
C PRO A 285 34.10 -3.65 -5.81
N LYS A 286 34.48 -3.89 -4.55
CA LYS A 286 33.63 -3.74 -3.36
C LYS A 286 32.96 -2.36 -3.34
N GLY A 287 31.65 -2.33 -3.10
CA GLY A 287 30.91 -1.13 -2.70
C GLY A 287 30.96 0.04 -3.71
N SER A 288 30.45 -0.15 -4.93
CA SER A 288 30.26 0.97 -5.85
C SER A 288 29.21 1.93 -5.29
N LYS A 289 29.61 3.17 -4.97
CA LYS A 289 28.70 4.28 -4.75
C LYS A 289 27.80 4.39 -5.99
N THR A 290 26.52 4.07 -5.86
CA THR A 290 25.60 4.16 -6.98
C THR A 290 25.50 5.61 -7.42
N THR A 291 25.92 5.88 -8.65
CA THR A 291 25.93 7.25 -9.18
C THR A 291 24.49 7.70 -9.46
N PHE A 292 24.18 8.99 -9.31
CA PHE A 292 22.86 9.56 -9.61
C PHE A 292 22.31 9.09 -10.99
N HIS A 293 23.18 9.01 -12.00
CA HIS A 293 22.84 8.49 -13.33
C HIS A 293 22.37 7.02 -13.33
N GLN A 294 22.95 6.16 -12.49
CA GLN A 294 22.53 4.77 -12.35
C GLN A 294 21.16 4.68 -11.68
N ASN A 295 20.91 5.50 -10.67
CA ASN A 295 19.60 5.58 -10.02
C ASN A 295 18.52 6.11 -10.97
N LEU A 296 18.84 7.13 -11.79
CA LEU A 296 17.92 7.64 -12.81
C LEU A 296 17.61 6.60 -13.90
N ALA A 297 18.62 5.84 -14.35
CA ALA A 297 18.41 4.76 -15.31
C ALA A 297 17.51 3.65 -14.75
N ARG A 298 17.66 3.30 -13.46
CA ARG A 298 16.79 2.34 -12.76
C ARG A 298 15.35 2.86 -12.66
N THR A 299 15.16 4.09 -12.22
CA THR A 299 13.82 4.72 -12.17
C THR A 299 13.16 4.70 -13.54
N ARG A 300 13.91 4.98 -14.62
CA ARG A 300 13.37 4.92 -15.98
C ARG A 300 12.91 3.52 -16.38
N ALA A 301 13.63 2.47 -15.98
CA ALA A 301 13.25 1.09 -16.24
C ALA A 301 11.99 0.66 -15.47
N LEU A 302 11.80 1.18 -14.25
CA LEU A 302 10.62 0.94 -13.42
C LEU A 302 9.39 1.75 -13.87
N PHE A 303 9.62 2.84 -14.62
CA PHE A 303 8.59 3.84 -14.86
C PHE A 303 7.37 3.27 -15.57
N ILE A 304 7.59 2.61 -16.71
CA ILE A 304 6.50 2.04 -17.50
C ILE A 304 5.81 0.87 -16.77
N PRO A 305 6.50 -0.20 -16.35
CA PRO A 305 5.81 -1.37 -15.81
C PRO A 305 5.09 -1.11 -14.48
N TYR A 306 5.60 -0.21 -13.63
CA TYR A 306 5.13 -0.08 -12.23
C TYR A 306 4.67 1.33 -11.87
N MET A 307 5.46 2.35 -12.21
CA MET A 307 5.18 3.73 -11.77
C MET A 307 4.01 4.36 -12.54
N ALA A 308 3.90 4.12 -13.83
CA ALA A 308 2.85 4.67 -14.69
C ALA A 308 1.46 4.12 -14.37
N PRO A 309 1.22 2.79 -14.24
CA PRO A 309 -0.09 2.29 -13.84
C PRO A 309 -0.48 2.76 -12.43
N LEU A 310 0.48 2.82 -11.49
CA LEU A 310 0.25 3.36 -10.15
C LEU A 310 -0.10 4.86 -10.18
N LEU A 311 0.62 5.65 -10.97
CA LEU A 311 0.31 7.07 -11.15
C LEU A 311 -1.10 7.27 -11.72
N LEU A 312 -1.46 6.51 -12.76
CA LEU A 312 -2.77 6.61 -13.42
C LEU A 312 -3.93 6.26 -12.49
N VAL A 313 -3.81 5.18 -11.72
CA VAL A 313 -4.88 4.78 -10.79
C VAL A 313 -5.07 5.85 -9.71
N TYR A 314 -3.98 6.40 -9.16
CA TYR A 314 -4.03 7.42 -8.11
C TYR A 314 -4.58 8.76 -8.62
N ILE A 315 -4.24 9.16 -9.85
CA ILE A 315 -4.86 10.34 -10.49
C ILE A 315 -6.37 10.13 -10.61
N ALA A 316 -6.80 8.97 -11.11
CA ALA A 316 -8.21 8.71 -11.36
C ALA A 316 -9.02 8.59 -10.05
N GLU A 317 -8.56 7.78 -9.10
CA GLU A 317 -9.25 7.51 -7.83
C GLU A 317 -9.39 8.78 -6.97
N TYR A 318 -8.33 9.60 -6.84
CA TYR A 318 -8.41 10.82 -6.04
C TYR A 318 -9.19 11.93 -6.76
N SER A 319 -9.19 11.95 -8.10
CA SER A 319 -10.06 12.86 -8.86
C SER A 319 -11.53 12.51 -8.67
N ILE A 320 -11.87 11.22 -8.61
CA ILE A 320 -13.22 10.75 -8.25
C ILE A 320 -13.53 11.20 -6.83
N ASN A 321 -12.72 10.80 -5.85
CA ASN A 321 -13.01 11.00 -4.43
C ASN A 321 -13.13 12.49 -4.07
N GLN A 322 -12.28 13.35 -4.59
CA GLN A 322 -12.22 14.76 -4.16
C GLN A 322 -12.94 15.71 -5.12
N GLY A 323 -12.96 15.40 -6.43
CA GLY A 323 -13.55 16.28 -7.43
C GLY A 323 -14.99 15.89 -7.83
N VAL A 324 -15.24 14.60 -8.04
CA VAL A 324 -16.52 14.12 -8.60
C VAL A 324 -17.51 13.74 -7.51
N SER A 325 -17.09 12.95 -6.51
CA SER A 325 -17.93 12.41 -5.44
C SER A 325 -18.78 13.44 -4.69
N PRO A 326 -18.31 14.67 -4.39
CA PRO A 326 -19.15 15.70 -3.78
C PRO A 326 -20.38 16.09 -4.62
N THR A 327 -20.35 15.83 -5.93
CA THR A 327 -21.43 16.17 -6.87
C THR A 327 -22.34 14.98 -7.23
N LEU A 328 -22.02 13.77 -6.75
CA LEU A 328 -22.79 12.54 -7.02
C LEU A 328 -23.95 12.37 -6.03
N LEU A 329 -24.87 13.33 -6.05
CA LEU A 329 -26.01 13.41 -5.13
C LEU A 329 -27.28 12.82 -5.77
N PHE A 330 -28.17 12.28 -4.94
CA PHE A 330 -29.45 11.68 -5.36
C PHE A 330 -30.62 12.28 -4.56
N PRO A 331 -31.85 12.29 -5.09
CA PRO A 331 -33.01 12.83 -4.37
C PRO A 331 -33.20 12.13 -3.01
N LEU A 332 -33.25 12.90 -1.92
CA LEU A 332 -33.34 12.36 -0.55
C LEU A 332 -34.43 11.28 -0.36
N PRO A 333 -35.66 11.41 -0.90
CA PRO A 333 -36.71 10.40 -0.73
C PRO A 333 -36.36 9.02 -1.30
N SER A 334 -35.39 8.94 -2.22
CA SER A 334 -34.93 7.69 -2.84
C SER A 334 -33.72 7.06 -2.13
N THR A 335 -33.25 7.68 -1.05
CA THR A 335 -31.99 7.33 -0.37
C THR A 335 -32.20 7.09 1.13
N PRO A 336 -31.28 6.38 1.81
CA PRO A 336 -31.36 6.20 3.26
C PRO A 336 -30.97 7.44 4.07
N PHE A 337 -30.79 8.61 3.44
CA PHE A 337 -30.25 9.81 4.07
C PHE A 337 -31.31 10.87 4.35
N SER A 338 -31.11 11.59 5.45
CA SER A 338 -31.91 12.76 5.82
C SER A 338 -31.34 14.08 5.31
N ALA A 339 -30.08 14.13 4.90
CA ALA A 339 -29.40 15.33 4.40
C ALA A 339 -28.33 14.99 3.34
N TYR A 340 -28.07 15.91 2.40
CA TYR A 340 -27.11 15.68 1.31
C TYR A 340 -25.66 15.57 1.78
N ARG A 341 -25.30 16.22 2.90
CA ARG A 341 -23.98 16.10 3.53
C ARG A 341 -23.60 14.65 3.92
N SER A 342 -24.57 13.75 4.04
CA SER A 342 -24.34 12.35 4.44
C SER A 342 -23.83 11.44 3.31
N PHE A 343 -23.94 11.85 2.04
CA PHE A 343 -23.47 11.04 0.90
C PHE A 343 -21.95 10.89 0.88
N TYR A 344 -21.22 11.99 1.00
CA TYR A 344 -19.77 12.00 0.88
C TYR A 344 -19.08 11.12 1.94
N PRO A 345 -19.44 11.17 3.24
CA PRO A 345 -18.90 10.24 4.24
C PRO A 345 -19.17 8.77 3.93
N LEU A 346 -20.36 8.41 3.42
CA LEU A 346 -20.65 7.02 3.08
C LEU A 346 -19.85 6.56 1.84
N TYR A 347 -19.73 7.39 0.82
CA TYR A 347 -18.89 7.08 -0.34
C TYR A 347 -17.44 6.88 0.07
N ALA A 348 -16.89 7.76 0.91
CA ALA A 348 -15.55 7.62 1.47
C ALA A 348 -15.40 6.33 2.29
N PHE A 349 -16.40 5.96 3.09
CA PHE A 349 -16.38 4.70 3.85
C PHE A 349 -16.36 3.48 2.94
N LEU A 350 -17.23 3.43 1.92
CA LEU A 350 -17.30 2.32 0.96
C LEU A 350 -16.01 2.18 0.14
N TYR A 351 -15.46 3.31 -0.30
CA TYR A 351 -14.15 3.36 -0.94
C TYR A 351 -13.07 2.76 -0.02
N GLN A 352 -12.95 3.23 1.22
CA GLN A 352 -11.94 2.72 2.15
C GLN A 352 -12.14 1.25 2.52
N LEU A 353 -13.39 0.77 2.55
CA LEU A 353 -13.69 -0.64 2.73
C LEU A 353 -13.18 -1.48 1.55
N GLY A 354 -13.38 -0.99 0.32
CA GLY A 354 -12.82 -1.58 -0.89
C GLY A 354 -11.28 -1.62 -0.84
N VAL A 355 -10.64 -0.50 -0.51
CA VAL A 355 -9.17 -0.41 -0.37
C VAL A 355 -8.64 -1.38 0.68
N PHE A 356 -9.30 -1.47 1.83
CA PHE A 356 -8.89 -2.40 2.89
C PHE A 356 -8.96 -3.86 2.44
N ILE A 357 -10.04 -4.26 1.78
CA ILE A 357 -10.22 -5.62 1.26
C ILE A 357 -9.18 -5.93 0.20
N SER A 358 -8.98 -5.05 -0.78
CA SER A 358 -8.05 -5.29 -1.89
C SER A 358 -6.60 -5.34 -1.41
N ARG A 359 -6.17 -4.45 -0.50
CA ARG A 359 -4.81 -4.50 0.08
C ARG A 359 -4.58 -5.73 0.96
N SER A 360 -5.62 -6.22 1.63
CA SER A 360 -5.55 -7.45 2.43
C SER A 360 -5.60 -8.73 1.58
N SER A 361 -5.97 -8.62 0.31
CA SER A 361 -6.16 -9.77 -0.59
C SER A 361 -4.87 -10.33 -1.17
N THR A 362 -3.75 -9.60 -1.12
CA THR A 362 -2.47 -9.93 -1.78
C THR A 362 -1.93 -11.34 -1.50
N PRO A 363 -2.01 -11.89 -0.26
CA PRO A 363 -1.62 -13.27 0.01
C PRO A 363 -2.47 -14.32 -0.71
N PHE A 364 -3.68 -13.95 -1.15
CA PHE A 364 -4.66 -14.85 -1.78
C PHE A 364 -4.80 -14.61 -3.28
N ILE A 365 -4.70 -13.36 -3.73
CA ILE A 365 -4.94 -12.94 -5.12
C ILE A 365 -3.78 -12.03 -5.54
N ARG A 366 -3.01 -12.47 -6.54
CA ARG A 366 -1.94 -11.70 -7.16
C ARG A 366 -2.35 -11.26 -8.56
N ILE A 367 -2.21 -9.96 -8.84
CA ILE A 367 -2.53 -9.33 -10.11
C ILE A 367 -1.22 -8.83 -10.74
N HIS A 368 -0.75 -9.52 -11.77
CA HIS A 368 0.47 -9.15 -12.49
C HIS A 368 0.22 -8.06 -13.55
N ASN A 369 -0.98 -7.99 -14.13
CA ASN A 369 -1.34 -6.96 -15.11
C ASN A 369 -1.89 -5.71 -14.40
N LEU A 370 -0.99 -4.78 -14.06
CA LEU A 370 -1.31 -3.54 -13.34
C LEU A 370 -2.06 -2.52 -14.22
N TYR A 371 -1.90 -2.56 -15.54
CA TYR A 371 -2.52 -1.59 -16.44
C TYR A 371 -4.03 -1.77 -16.58
N LEU A 372 -4.52 -3.01 -16.59
CA LEU A 372 -5.94 -3.31 -16.70
C LEU A 372 -6.76 -2.61 -15.60
N PRO A 373 -6.49 -2.82 -14.29
CA PRO A 373 -7.21 -2.12 -13.23
C PRO A 373 -7.01 -0.60 -13.27
N SER A 374 -5.84 -0.09 -13.65
CA SER A 374 -5.62 1.36 -13.81
C SER A 374 -6.50 1.96 -14.93
N PHE A 375 -6.64 1.30 -16.08
CA PHE A 375 -7.52 1.75 -17.15
C PHE A 375 -8.99 1.65 -16.77
N LEU A 376 -9.38 0.60 -16.04
CA LEU A 376 -10.74 0.49 -15.47
C LEU A 376 -11.03 1.65 -14.51
N GLN A 377 -10.03 2.12 -13.75
CA GLN A 377 -10.19 3.28 -12.88
C GLN A 377 -10.35 4.59 -13.67
N CYS A 378 -9.58 4.78 -14.76
CA CYS A 378 -9.80 5.92 -15.65
C CYS A 378 -11.18 5.90 -16.31
N LEU A 379 -11.68 4.70 -16.67
CA LEU A 379 -13.04 4.53 -17.17
C LEU A 379 -14.07 4.86 -16.10
N ASN A 380 -13.88 4.43 -14.85
CA ASN A 380 -14.73 4.82 -13.72
C ASN A 380 -14.80 6.35 -13.57
N LEU A 381 -13.66 7.05 -13.63
CA LEU A 381 -13.63 8.51 -13.55
C LEU A 381 -14.46 9.15 -14.67
N ALA A 382 -14.31 8.68 -15.91
CA ALA A 382 -15.07 9.19 -17.05
C ALA A 382 -16.58 8.93 -16.88
N LEU A 383 -16.96 7.72 -16.48
CA LEU A 383 -18.36 7.33 -16.27
C LEU A 383 -19.01 8.11 -15.12
N LEU A 384 -18.32 8.28 -14.00
CA LEU A 384 -18.83 9.03 -12.84
C LEU A 384 -18.92 10.54 -13.14
N SER A 385 -17.95 11.10 -13.87
CA SER A 385 -18.00 12.49 -14.32
C SER A 385 -19.19 12.72 -15.26
N LEU A 386 -19.40 11.79 -16.20
CA LEU A 386 -20.55 11.82 -17.10
C LEU A 386 -21.86 11.67 -16.31
N HIS A 387 -21.89 10.77 -15.32
CA HIS A 387 -23.06 10.56 -14.48
C HIS A 387 -23.40 11.81 -13.67
N SER A 388 -22.41 12.51 -13.10
CA SER A 388 -22.63 13.78 -12.41
C SER A 388 -23.37 14.79 -13.32
N VAL A 389 -23.04 14.86 -14.61
CA VAL A 389 -23.66 15.82 -15.53
C VAL A 389 -25.02 15.35 -16.10
N TYR A 390 -25.14 14.07 -16.46
CA TYR A 390 -26.31 13.54 -17.18
C TYR A 390 -27.28 12.71 -16.33
N PHE A 391 -26.88 12.31 -15.13
CA PHE A 391 -27.70 11.58 -14.15
C PHE A 391 -28.38 10.32 -14.72
N PHE A 392 -27.62 9.46 -15.40
CA PHE A 392 -28.17 8.26 -16.07
C PHE A 392 -28.27 6.99 -15.18
N ILE A 393 -27.67 6.99 -13.98
CA ILE A 393 -27.76 5.87 -13.02
C ILE A 393 -28.92 6.20 -12.07
N PRO A 394 -30.02 5.44 -12.08
CA PRO A 394 -31.24 5.83 -11.36
C PRO A 394 -31.21 5.47 -9.86
N SER A 395 -30.26 4.64 -9.42
CA SER A 395 -30.24 4.07 -8.07
C SER A 395 -28.96 4.39 -7.32
N VAL A 396 -29.10 4.95 -6.12
CA VAL A 396 -27.98 5.24 -5.21
C VAL A 396 -27.24 3.96 -4.79
N TRP A 397 -27.93 2.82 -4.73
CA TRP A 397 -27.31 1.54 -4.36
C TRP A 397 -26.29 1.06 -5.41
N VAL A 398 -26.55 1.34 -6.69
CA VAL A 398 -25.58 1.09 -7.75
C VAL A 398 -24.37 2.01 -7.57
N MET A 399 -24.58 3.27 -7.18
CA MET A 399 -23.47 4.18 -6.86
C MET A 399 -22.63 3.68 -5.69
N PHE A 400 -23.26 3.16 -4.62
CA PHE A 400 -22.54 2.53 -3.50
C PHE A 400 -21.67 1.36 -3.94
N ALA A 401 -22.19 0.49 -4.82
CA ALA A 401 -21.41 -0.62 -5.37
C ALA A 401 -20.24 -0.12 -6.23
N VAL A 402 -20.43 0.96 -7.01
CA VAL A 402 -19.36 1.57 -7.82
C VAL A 402 -18.28 2.20 -6.93
N MET A 403 -18.63 2.88 -5.84
CA MET A 403 -17.65 3.44 -4.90
C MET A 403 -16.84 2.35 -4.18
N PHE A 404 -17.50 1.25 -3.82
CA PHE A 404 -16.81 0.09 -3.28
C PHE A 404 -15.85 -0.55 -4.30
N TRP A 405 -16.28 -0.69 -5.56
CA TRP A 405 -15.47 -1.19 -6.66
C TRP A 405 -14.26 -0.30 -6.97
N GLU A 406 -14.46 1.01 -6.95
CA GLU A 406 -13.43 2.04 -7.12
C GLU A 406 -12.31 1.87 -6.09
N GLY A 407 -12.65 1.62 -4.82
CA GLY A 407 -11.66 1.30 -3.77
C GLY A 407 -10.96 -0.05 -3.95
N LEU A 408 -11.64 -1.07 -4.48
CA LEU A 408 -11.01 -2.35 -4.78
C LEU A 408 -9.90 -2.21 -5.83
N LEU A 409 -10.14 -1.45 -6.90
CA LEU A 409 -9.15 -1.24 -7.97
C LEU A 409 -7.92 -0.49 -7.45
N GLY A 410 -8.12 0.61 -6.73
CA GLY A 410 -7.04 1.43 -6.16
C GLY A 410 -6.11 0.64 -5.24
N GLY A 411 -6.69 -0.01 -4.23
CA GLY A 411 -5.90 -0.80 -3.28
C GLY A 411 -5.24 -2.04 -3.91
N ALA A 412 -5.88 -2.66 -4.91
CA ALA A 412 -5.29 -3.78 -5.63
C ALA A 412 -4.05 -3.36 -6.44
N VAL A 413 -4.11 -2.26 -7.18
CA VAL A 413 -2.96 -1.76 -7.94
C VAL A 413 -1.81 -1.40 -7.01
N TYR A 414 -2.08 -0.68 -5.92
CA TYR A 414 -1.05 -0.30 -4.94
C TYR A 414 -0.27 -1.51 -4.45
N VAL A 415 -0.96 -2.47 -3.83
CA VAL A 415 -0.27 -3.58 -3.15
C VAL A 415 0.39 -4.55 -4.13
N ASN A 416 -0.23 -4.78 -5.30
CA ASN A 416 0.35 -5.65 -6.31
C ASN A 416 1.55 -5.01 -6.99
N THR A 417 1.60 -3.68 -7.15
CA THR A 417 2.77 -2.98 -7.69
C THR A 417 4.02 -3.24 -6.84
N PHE A 418 3.92 -3.08 -5.52
CA PHE A 418 5.05 -3.34 -4.63
C PHE A 418 5.42 -4.81 -4.55
N ALA A 419 4.42 -5.70 -4.61
CA ALA A 419 4.67 -7.14 -4.58
C ALA A 419 5.37 -7.62 -5.87
N GLU A 420 4.99 -7.09 -7.05
CA GLU A 420 5.73 -7.36 -8.30
C GLU A 420 7.18 -6.89 -8.21
N ILE A 421 7.45 -5.75 -7.59
CA ILE A 421 8.82 -5.24 -7.39
C ILE A 421 9.60 -6.16 -6.44
N MET A 422 8.99 -6.65 -5.36
CA MET A 422 9.64 -7.58 -4.43
C MET A 422 10.02 -8.90 -5.10
N GLU A 423 9.24 -9.36 -6.09
CA GLU A 423 9.48 -10.59 -6.84
C GLU A 423 10.46 -10.40 -8.00
N SER A 424 10.30 -9.33 -8.78
CA SER A 424 11.00 -9.14 -10.06
C SER A 424 12.34 -8.41 -9.95
N VAL A 425 12.52 -7.55 -8.93
CA VAL A 425 13.74 -6.74 -8.80
C VAL A 425 14.80 -7.49 -7.96
N PRO A 426 16.10 -7.44 -8.30
CA PRO A 426 17.15 -8.06 -7.50
C PRO A 426 17.26 -7.46 -6.08
N PRO A 427 17.57 -8.26 -5.03
CA PRO A 427 17.66 -7.81 -3.63
C PRO A 427 18.40 -6.50 -3.40
N LYS A 428 19.57 -6.33 -4.05
CA LYS A 428 20.44 -5.15 -3.92
C LYS A 428 19.79 -3.84 -4.38
N GLU A 429 18.76 -3.91 -5.21
CA GLU A 429 18.08 -2.75 -5.80
C GLU A 429 16.64 -2.58 -5.30
N ARG A 430 16.13 -3.52 -4.49
CA ARG A 430 14.74 -3.52 -4.02
C ARG A 430 14.40 -2.32 -3.16
N GLU A 431 15.22 -1.99 -2.16
CA GLU A 431 14.95 -0.87 -1.25
C GLU A 431 14.80 0.46 -2.01
N PHE A 432 15.71 0.74 -2.95
CA PHE A 432 15.62 1.91 -3.82
C PHE A 432 14.39 1.84 -4.75
N SER A 433 14.12 0.69 -5.37
CA SER A 433 13.02 0.54 -6.34
C SER A 433 11.64 0.70 -5.70
N LEU A 434 11.45 0.16 -4.48
CA LEU A 434 10.25 0.34 -3.68
C LEU A 434 10.06 1.82 -3.32
N GLY A 435 11.13 2.49 -2.86
CA GLY A 435 11.09 3.91 -2.53
C GLY A 435 10.87 4.83 -3.74
N ALA A 436 11.49 4.53 -4.88
CA ALA A 436 11.32 5.30 -6.11
C ALA A 436 9.91 5.15 -6.69
N THR A 437 9.32 3.96 -6.60
CA THR A 437 7.98 3.70 -7.13
C THR A 437 6.88 4.37 -6.32
N SER A 438 7.04 4.49 -5.00
CA SER A 438 6.04 5.19 -4.16
C SER A 438 5.94 6.69 -4.47
N VAL A 439 6.90 7.29 -5.18
CA VAL A 439 6.76 8.67 -5.68
C VAL A 439 5.51 8.83 -6.54
N SER A 440 5.16 7.80 -7.30
CA SER A 440 4.04 7.84 -8.24
C SER A 440 2.68 7.95 -7.57
N ASP A 441 2.47 7.34 -6.41
CA ASP A 441 1.21 7.50 -5.68
C ASP A 441 0.99 8.97 -5.30
N SER A 442 2.01 9.61 -4.71
CA SER A 442 1.91 10.95 -4.14
C SER A 442 1.88 11.99 -5.23
N ALA A 443 2.62 11.77 -6.33
CA ALA A 443 2.49 12.56 -7.55
C ALA A 443 1.05 12.50 -8.10
N GLY A 444 0.45 11.31 -8.12
CA GLY A 444 -0.92 11.12 -8.58
C GLY A 444 -1.93 11.88 -7.74
N ILE A 445 -1.81 11.80 -6.41
CA ILE A 445 -2.67 12.55 -5.47
C ILE A 445 -2.48 14.06 -5.63
N CYS A 446 -1.24 14.56 -5.78
CA CYS A 446 -0.98 15.98 -6.02
C CYS A 446 -1.67 16.47 -7.31
N ILE A 447 -1.52 15.72 -8.40
CA ILE A 447 -2.16 16.04 -9.68
C ILE A 447 -3.69 16.01 -9.54
N ALA A 448 -4.23 14.96 -8.92
CA ALA A 448 -5.66 14.83 -8.66
C ALA A 448 -6.22 15.98 -7.79
N SER A 449 -5.45 16.47 -6.82
CA SER A 449 -5.83 17.60 -5.97
C SER A 449 -6.02 18.88 -6.79
N LEU A 450 -5.08 19.15 -7.71
CA LEU A 450 -5.16 20.30 -8.63
C LEU A 450 -6.34 20.16 -9.61
N ILE A 451 -6.55 18.96 -10.13
CA ILE A 451 -7.70 18.65 -11.01
C ILE A 451 -9.02 18.83 -10.25
N GLY A 452 -9.12 18.29 -9.04
CA GLY A 452 -10.31 18.32 -8.19
C GLY A 452 -10.78 19.73 -7.87
N MET A 453 -9.84 20.65 -7.58
CA MET A 453 -10.14 22.08 -7.35
C MET A 453 -10.91 22.72 -8.53
N VAL A 454 -10.68 22.27 -9.76
CA VAL A 454 -11.33 22.82 -10.96
C VAL A 454 -12.60 22.03 -11.31
N ILE A 455 -12.54 20.69 -11.22
CA ILE A 455 -13.64 19.81 -11.62
C ILE A 455 -14.84 19.94 -10.68
N GLU A 456 -14.63 20.02 -9.36
CA GLU A 456 -15.73 20.09 -8.37
C GLU A 456 -16.66 21.29 -8.66
N GLY A 457 -16.09 22.49 -8.82
CA GLY A 457 -16.85 23.70 -9.12
C GLY A 457 -17.61 23.61 -10.45
N ARG A 458 -16.93 23.16 -11.52
CA ARG A 458 -17.56 23.04 -12.85
C ARG A 458 -18.68 22.00 -12.89
N LEU A 459 -18.50 20.86 -12.22
CA LEU A 459 -19.54 19.84 -12.14
C LEU A 459 -20.73 20.31 -11.30
N CYS A 460 -20.49 21.05 -10.21
CA CYS A 460 -21.57 21.63 -9.42
C CYS A 460 -22.36 22.67 -10.23
N ASP A 461 -21.67 23.56 -10.95
CA ASP A 461 -22.32 24.56 -11.82
C ASP A 461 -23.14 23.90 -12.93
N ALA A 462 -22.62 22.83 -13.55
CA ALA A 462 -23.33 22.07 -14.57
C ALA A 462 -24.58 21.36 -14.01
N ASN A 463 -24.53 20.87 -12.77
CA ASN A 463 -25.67 20.29 -12.08
C ASN A 463 -26.75 21.33 -11.79
N VAL A 464 -26.36 22.50 -11.28
CA VAL A 464 -27.26 23.63 -11.01
C VAL A 464 -27.95 24.09 -12.29
N ALA A 465 -27.20 24.26 -13.38
CA ALA A 465 -27.74 24.66 -14.68
C ALA A 465 -28.77 23.66 -15.26
N ARG A 466 -28.72 22.40 -14.81
CA ARG A 466 -29.65 21.32 -15.19
C ARG A 466 -30.74 21.07 -14.16
N GLY A 467 -30.94 21.98 -13.21
CA GLY A 467 -32.02 21.93 -12.22
C GLY A 467 -31.74 21.04 -11.00
N ARG A 468 -30.47 20.66 -10.75
CA ARG A 468 -30.05 19.89 -9.57
C ARG A 468 -29.11 20.72 -8.67
N PRO A 469 -29.63 21.62 -7.83
CA PRO A 469 -28.81 22.51 -7.01
C PRO A 469 -28.21 21.84 -5.74
N TRP A 470 -28.38 20.54 -5.56
CA TRP A 470 -28.04 19.79 -4.35
C TRP A 470 -26.61 20.00 -3.84
N CYS A 471 -25.65 20.27 -4.74
CA CYS A 471 -24.26 20.53 -4.36
C CYS A 471 -24.05 21.88 -3.65
N ARG A 472 -24.99 22.82 -3.77
CA ARG A 472 -24.99 24.12 -3.05
C ARG A 472 -25.86 24.10 -1.80
N ASP A 473 -26.79 23.15 -1.71
CA ASP A 473 -27.82 23.03 -0.67
C ASP A 473 -27.56 21.82 0.24
N LEU A 474 -26.35 21.69 0.77
CA LEU A 474 -25.91 20.48 1.49
C LEU A 474 -26.62 20.25 2.85
N ASP A 475 -27.11 21.32 3.47
CA ASP A 475 -27.80 21.32 4.76
C ASP A 475 -29.34 21.35 4.62
N SER A 476 -29.84 21.45 3.39
CA SER A 476 -31.26 21.42 3.02
C SER A 476 -31.76 19.99 2.85
#